data_AF-A0A7X6T6B6-F1
#
_entry.id   AF-A0A7X6T6B6-F1
#
_cell.length_a   1.000
_cell.length_b   1.000
_cell.length_c   1.000
_cell.angle_alpha   90.00
_cell.angle_beta   90.00
_cell.angle_gamma   90.00
#
_symmetry.space_group_name_H-M   'P 1'
#
loop_
_entity.id
_entity.type
_entity.pdbx_description
1 polymer ?
#
loop_
_entity_poly.entity_id
_entity_poly.type
_entity_poly.pdbx_seq_one_letter_code
_entity_poly.pdbx_strand_id
1 'polypeptide(L)'
;GLIEIISLKRPEHRGSDPISVKKLLQEAKKEYSFKDTDEFWLIIDRDDWEEIHNYNFDKLVDDCKKEKNFYLAMSNPCFEIWLILHLKDINEFDNEEKERIMANARISKSKCYIDIVLSKIQGRGYNKKPNPRIFLPLTRTAIRRAKELDHENQDYPKQLGTHIYKLIEKLIIEE
;
A
#
# COMPACT_ATOMS: atom_id res chain seq x y z
N GLY A 1 -8.25 20.64 10.66
CA GLY A 1 -9.47 20.00 11.20
C GLY A 1 -9.07 18.78 12.01
N LEU A 2 -9.95 18.25 12.85
CA LEU A 2 -9.70 16.98 13.56
C LEU A 2 -10.04 15.84 12.60
N ILE A 3 -9.07 14.96 12.32
CA ILE A 3 -9.28 13.74 11.52
C ILE A 3 -9.41 12.56 12.50
N GLU A 4 -10.52 11.84 12.42
CA GLU A 4 -10.71 10.58 13.16
C GLU A 4 -10.45 9.40 12.23
N ILE A 5 -9.64 8.43 12.67
CA ILE A 5 -9.28 7.24 11.90
C ILE A 5 -9.90 6.02 12.57
N ILE A 6 -10.80 5.35 11.86
CA ILE A 6 -11.41 4.09 12.30
C ILE A 6 -10.75 2.95 11.52
N SER A 7 -9.91 2.17 12.20
CA SER A 7 -9.34 0.95 11.62
C SER A 7 -10.36 -0.18 11.67
N LEU A 8 -10.82 -0.65 10.52
CA LEU A 8 -11.69 -1.82 10.45
C LEU A 8 -10.88 -3.08 10.79
N LYS A 9 -11.32 -3.81 11.82
CA LYS A 9 -10.72 -5.10 12.16
C LYS A 9 -11.29 -6.18 11.24
N ARG A 10 -10.40 -6.87 10.53
CA ARG A 10 -10.76 -8.05 9.73
C ARG A 10 -11.26 -9.17 10.65
N PRO A 11 -12.45 -9.75 10.42
CA PRO A 11 -12.89 -10.95 11.13
C PRO A 11 -11.97 -12.15 10.89
N GLU A 12 -11.78 -13.02 11.87
CA GLU A 12 -10.83 -14.15 11.80
C GLU A 12 -11.11 -15.13 10.65
N HIS A 13 -12.35 -15.21 10.18
CA HIS A 13 -12.81 -16.12 9.12
C HIS A 13 -12.76 -15.51 7.71
N ARG A 14 -12.25 -14.28 7.53
CA ARG A 14 -12.14 -13.63 6.21
C ARG A 14 -10.69 -13.53 5.72
N GLY A 15 -10.53 -13.68 4.41
CA GLY A 15 -9.25 -13.45 3.73
C GLY A 15 -8.80 -11.99 3.79
N SER A 16 -7.51 -11.74 3.57
CA SER A 16 -6.95 -10.40 3.29
C SER A 16 -7.01 -10.04 1.80
N ASP A 17 -7.68 -10.87 1.00
CA ASP A 17 -7.81 -10.62 -0.43
C ASP A 17 -8.65 -9.35 -0.68
N PRO A 18 -8.46 -8.69 -1.84
CA PRO A 18 -9.14 -7.43 -2.13
C PRO A 18 -10.69 -7.51 -2.12
N ILE A 19 -11.27 -8.68 -2.43
CA ILE A 19 -12.73 -8.88 -2.40
C ILE A 19 -13.23 -8.84 -0.95
N SER A 20 -12.55 -9.57 -0.06
CA SER A 20 -12.88 -9.61 1.37
C SER A 20 -12.76 -8.22 2.01
N VAL A 21 -11.73 -7.45 1.65
CA VAL A 21 -11.53 -6.07 2.13
C VAL A 21 -12.65 -5.15 1.63
N LYS A 22 -13.00 -5.22 0.35
CA LYS A 22 -14.11 -4.43 -0.22
C LYS A 22 -15.44 -4.74 0.48
N LYS A 23 -15.76 -6.02 0.68
CA LYS A 23 -16.99 -6.43 1.38
C LYS A 23 -17.03 -5.89 2.81
N LEU A 24 -15.90 -5.93 3.52
CA LEU A 24 -15.79 -5.37 4.87
C LEU A 24 -16.10 -3.86 4.89
N LEU A 25 -15.60 -3.11 3.91
CA LEU A 25 -15.90 -1.68 3.82
C LEU A 25 -17.36 -1.39 3.46
N GLN A 26 -17.97 -2.20 2.58
CA GLN A 26 -19.39 -2.07 2.26
C GLN A 26 -20.30 -2.37 3.45
N GLU A 27 -19.92 -3.31 4.31
CA GLU A 27 -20.63 -3.61 5.55
C GLU A 27 -20.43 -2.49 6.58
N ALA A 28 -19.20 -2.01 6.77
CA ALA A 28 -18.93 -0.87 7.64
C ALA A 28 -19.73 0.37 7.20
N LYS A 29 -19.80 0.66 5.90
CA LYS A 29 -20.64 1.75 5.37
C LYS A 29 -22.13 1.60 5.73
N LYS A 30 -22.64 0.38 5.87
CA LYS A 30 -24.04 0.13 6.28
C LYS A 30 -24.22 0.21 7.80
N GLU A 31 -23.22 -0.21 8.55
CA GLU A 31 -23.27 -0.26 10.02
C GLU A 31 -23.10 1.14 10.66
N TYR A 32 -22.30 1.98 10.03
CA TYR A 32 -22.04 3.34 10.48
C TYR A 32 -22.78 4.34 9.60
N SER A 33 -23.53 5.26 10.21
CA SER A 33 -24.20 6.39 9.52
C SER A 33 -23.20 7.48 9.13
N PHE A 34 -22.18 7.11 8.34
CA PHE A 34 -21.15 8.02 7.86
C PHE A 34 -21.74 9.11 6.96
N LYS A 35 -21.19 10.31 7.07
CA LYS A 35 -21.52 11.45 6.22
C LYS A 35 -20.89 11.27 4.85
N ASP A 36 -21.42 11.99 3.85
CA ASP A 36 -20.81 12.05 2.51
C ASP A 36 -19.37 12.60 2.50
N THR A 37 -18.97 13.27 3.59
CA THR A 37 -17.62 13.79 3.80
C THR A 37 -16.63 12.75 4.32
N ASP A 38 -17.10 11.58 4.78
CA ASP A 38 -16.23 10.54 5.34
C ASP A 38 -15.64 9.69 4.22
N GLU A 39 -14.34 9.42 4.29
CA GLU A 39 -13.61 8.68 3.26
C GLU A 39 -13.34 7.23 3.67
N PHE A 40 -13.49 6.30 2.73
CA PHE A 40 -13.22 4.88 2.89
C PHE A 40 -12.01 4.50 2.06
N TRP A 41 -10.94 4.04 2.72
CA TRP A 41 -9.68 3.71 2.06
C TRP A 41 -9.44 2.21 2.03
N LEU A 42 -9.32 1.66 0.82
CA LEU A 42 -8.80 0.31 0.59
C LEU A 42 -7.28 0.39 0.50
N ILE A 43 -6.58 -0.17 1.47
CA ILE A 43 -5.12 -0.29 1.44
C ILE A 43 -4.79 -1.76 1.16
N ILE A 44 -4.22 -2.03 -0.01
CA ILE A 44 -3.95 -3.40 -0.46
C ILE A 44 -2.57 -3.53 -1.12
N ASP A 45 -2.05 -4.74 -1.06
CA ASP A 45 -0.86 -5.13 -1.80
C ASP A 45 -1.27 -5.76 -3.14
N ARG A 46 -0.49 -5.49 -4.20
CA ARG A 46 -0.71 -6.14 -5.49
C ARG A 46 -0.42 -7.63 -5.38
N ASP A 47 0.72 -7.98 -4.77
CA ASP A 47 1.26 -9.35 -4.61
C ASP A 47 1.02 -10.23 -5.85
N ASP A 48 1.08 -11.55 -5.70
CA ASP A 48 0.83 -12.49 -6.79
C ASP A 48 -0.69 -12.68 -7.06
N TRP A 49 -1.57 -11.74 -6.66
CA TRP A 49 -3.03 -11.92 -6.76
C TRP A 49 -3.53 -11.97 -8.21
N GLU A 50 -2.94 -11.20 -9.11
CA GLU A 50 -3.24 -11.28 -10.54
C GLU A 50 -2.81 -12.64 -11.12
N GLU A 51 -1.63 -13.15 -10.73
CA GLU A 51 -1.05 -14.37 -11.30
C GLU A 51 -1.62 -15.66 -10.70
N ILE A 52 -1.73 -15.74 -9.37
CA ILE A 52 -2.18 -16.94 -8.65
C ILE A 52 -3.70 -17.03 -8.58
N HIS A 53 -4.38 -15.88 -8.44
CA HIS A 53 -5.81 -15.83 -8.18
C HIS A 53 -6.63 -15.27 -9.34
N ASN A 54 -6.00 -14.96 -10.48
CA ASN A 54 -6.62 -14.37 -11.68
C ASN A 54 -7.52 -13.18 -11.33
N TYR A 55 -7.07 -12.37 -10.37
CA TYR A 55 -7.86 -11.28 -9.83
C TYR A 55 -7.81 -10.08 -10.78
N ASN A 56 -8.98 -9.54 -11.12
CA ASN A 56 -9.09 -8.35 -11.96
C ASN A 56 -9.17 -7.08 -11.08
N PHE A 57 -8.04 -6.40 -10.90
CA PHE A 57 -7.97 -5.14 -10.16
C PHE A 57 -8.68 -3.98 -10.87
N ASP A 58 -8.78 -3.97 -12.20
CA ASP A 58 -9.53 -2.93 -12.92
C ASP A 58 -11.01 -2.95 -12.52
N LYS A 59 -11.61 -4.14 -12.33
CA LYS A 59 -12.97 -4.27 -11.79
C LYS A 59 -13.09 -3.76 -10.37
N LEU A 60 -12.08 -3.99 -9.52
CA LEU A 60 -12.06 -3.45 -8.15
C LEU A 60 -12.03 -1.92 -8.17
N VAL A 61 -11.20 -1.35 -9.03
CA VAL A 61 -11.11 0.11 -9.25
C VAL A 61 -12.45 0.66 -9.72
N ASP A 62 -13.06 0.06 -10.75
CA ASP A 62 -14.36 0.49 -11.28
C ASP A 62 -15.44 0.46 -10.20
N ASP A 63 -15.43 -0.57 -9.37
CA ASP A 63 -16.38 -0.68 -8.27
C ASP A 63 -16.12 0.34 -7.15
N CYS A 64 -14.86 0.71 -6.87
CA CYS A 64 -14.55 1.79 -5.94
C CYS A 64 -14.99 3.14 -6.52
N LYS A 65 -14.76 3.39 -7.82
CA LYS A 65 -15.16 4.64 -8.51
C LYS A 65 -16.67 4.86 -8.54
N LYS A 66 -17.48 3.79 -8.47
CA LYS A 66 -18.95 3.90 -8.34
C LYS A 66 -19.39 4.50 -7.01
N GLU A 67 -18.55 4.41 -5.99
CA GLU A 67 -18.81 4.95 -4.66
C GLU A 67 -18.08 6.30 -4.50
N LYS A 68 -18.81 7.39 -4.27
CA LYS A 68 -18.24 8.76 -4.28
C LYS A 68 -17.12 9.01 -3.26
N ASN A 69 -17.05 8.19 -2.21
CA ASN A 69 -16.15 8.35 -1.08
C ASN A 69 -15.25 7.14 -0.84
N PHE A 70 -15.07 6.28 -1.83
CA PHE A 70 -14.14 5.14 -1.75
C PHE A 70 -12.86 5.49 -2.51
N TYR A 71 -11.73 5.18 -1.89
CA TYR A 71 -10.40 5.44 -2.41
C TYR A 71 -9.56 4.17 -2.30
N LEU A 72 -8.67 3.97 -3.27
CA LEU A 72 -7.76 2.84 -3.32
C LEU A 72 -6.32 3.34 -3.17
N ALA A 73 -5.57 2.73 -2.25
CA ALA A 73 -4.14 2.89 -2.06
C ALA A 73 -3.47 1.52 -2.21
N MET A 74 -2.97 1.23 -3.41
CA MET A 74 -2.27 -0.02 -3.70
C MET A 74 -0.75 0.14 -3.63
N SER A 75 -0.05 -0.89 -3.16
CA SER A 75 1.40 -1.01 -3.27
C SER A 75 1.80 -2.12 -4.23
N ASN A 76 2.80 -1.87 -5.07
CA ASN A 76 3.33 -2.82 -6.04
C ASN A 76 4.87 -2.92 -5.88
N PRO A 77 5.42 -4.10 -5.50
CA PRO A 77 4.71 -5.38 -5.32
C PRO A 77 3.85 -5.47 -4.06
N CYS A 78 4.29 -4.88 -2.95
CA CYS A 78 3.66 -4.99 -1.64
C CYS A 78 4.03 -3.80 -0.75
N PHE A 79 3.45 -3.71 0.45
CA PHE A 79 3.62 -2.61 1.40
C PHE A 79 5.09 -2.25 1.67
N GLU A 80 6.00 -3.23 1.70
CA GLU A 80 7.43 -2.98 1.90
C GLU A 80 8.05 -1.99 0.90
N ILE A 81 7.48 -1.79 -0.30
CA ILE A 81 7.95 -0.75 -1.21
C ILE A 81 7.82 0.64 -0.58
N TRP A 82 6.73 0.91 0.15
CA TRP A 82 6.55 2.16 0.89
C TRP A 82 7.65 2.35 1.93
N LEU A 83 8.05 1.28 2.62
CA LEU A 83 9.15 1.34 3.59
C LEU A 83 10.51 1.61 2.93
N ILE A 84 10.77 1.03 1.75
CA ILE A 84 11.99 1.31 0.99
C ILE A 84 12.07 2.80 0.66
N LEU A 85 10.97 3.40 0.18
CA LEU A 85 10.94 4.81 -0.25
C LEU A 85 11.25 5.80 0.88
N HIS A 86 11.04 5.43 2.15
CA HIS A 86 11.51 6.25 3.28
C HIS A 86 13.04 6.31 3.34
N LEU A 87 13.70 5.18 3.10
CA LEU A 87 15.11 4.97 3.41
C LEU A 87 16.02 5.16 2.20
N LYS A 88 15.55 4.83 1.00
CA LYS A 88 16.35 4.81 -0.22
C LYS A 88 15.50 5.18 -1.43
N ASP A 89 16.08 5.93 -2.37
CA ASP A 89 15.43 6.24 -3.64
C ASP A 89 15.44 5.00 -4.53
N ILE A 90 14.33 4.72 -5.24
CA ILE A 90 14.28 3.53 -6.10
C ILE A 90 15.27 3.65 -7.27
N ASN A 91 15.62 4.86 -7.67
CA ASN A 91 16.54 5.11 -8.78
C ASN A 91 18.01 4.80 -8.42
N GLU A 92 18.32 4.61 -7.13
CA GLU A 92 19.64 4.18 -6.66
C GLU A 92 19.86 2.66 -6.75
N PHE A 93 18.84 1.89 -7.11
CA PHE A 93 18.98 0.46 -7.43
C PHE A 93 19.29 0.31 -8.92
N ASP A 94 20.13 -0.66 -9.24
CA ASP A 94 20.32 -1.05 -10.64
C ASP A 94 19.05 -1.73 -11.20
N ASN A 95 19.00 -1.92 -12.52
CA ASN A 95 17.81 -2.49 -13.18
C ASN A 95 17.54 -3.92 -12.73
N GLU A 96 18.59 -4.71 -12.44
CA GLU A 96 18.44 -6.09 -12.01
C GLU A 96 17.85 -6.16 -10.59
N GLU A 97 18.32 -5.30 -9.68
CA GLU A 97 17.74 -5.14 -8.34
C GLU A 97 16.28 -4.70 -8.43
N LYS A 98 15.93 -3.74 -9.31
CA LYS A 98 14.53 -3.32 -9.53
C LYS A 98 13.64 -4.46 -10.01
N GLU A 99 14.09 -5.24 -10.98
CA GLU A 99 13.36 -6.42 -11.48
C GLU A 99 13.12 -7.45 -10.38
N ARG A 100 14.14 -7.73 -9.55
CA ARG A 100 14.00 -8.66 -8.43
C ARG A 100 13.10 -8.12 -7.32
N ILE A 101 13.14 -6.81 -7.06
CA ILE A 101 12.19 -6.15 -6.14
C ILE A 101 10.78 -6.33 -6.68
N MET A 102 10.54 -6.05 -7.96
CA MET A 102 9.23 -6.18 -8.61
C MET A 102 8.71 -7.61 -8.55
N ALA A 103 9.53 -8.59 -8.93
CA ALA A 103 9.15 -10.00 -8.88
C ALA A 103 8.94 -10.52 -7.45
N ASN A 104 9.51 -9.82 -6.46
CA ASN A 104 9.40 -10.09 -5.02
C ASN A 104 9.49 -11.58 -4.63
N ALA A 105 10.36 -12.33 -5.30
CA ALA A 105 10.35 -13.79 -5.21
C ALA A 105 10.52 -14.29 -3.77
N ARG A 106 9.85 -15.39 -3.44
CA ARG A 106 9.95 -16.02 -2.12
C ARG A 106 11.35 -16.60 -1.91
N ILE A 107 12.03 -16.16 -0.86
CA ILE A 107 13.39 -16.59 -0.49
C ILE A 107 13.35 -17.68 0.59
N SER A 108 12.38 -17.62 1.51
CA SER A 108 12.22 -18.61 2.57
C SER A 108 10.76 -18.79 2.99
N LYS A 109 10.51 -19.62 4.01
CA LYS A 109 9.18 -19.78 4.60
C LYS A 109 8.57 -18.47 5.11
N SER A 110 9.37 -17.43 5.42
CA SER A 110 8.87 -16.18 6.00
C SER A 110 9.38 -14.91 5.31
N LYS A 111 10.13 -15.06 4.21
CA LYS A 111 10.85 -13.96 3.56
C LYS A 111 10.69 -13.97 2.05
N CYS A 112 10.45 -12.80 1.48
CA CYS A 112 10.54 -12.49 0.07
C CYS A 112 11.77 -11.62 -0.21
N TYR A 113 12.11 -11.40 -1.47
CA TYR A 113 13.31 -10.64 -1.84
C TYR A 113 13.31 -9.22 -1.26
N ILE A 114 12.16 -8.53 -1.25
CA ILE A 114 12.04 -7.18 -0.70
C ILE A 114 12.37 -7.12 0.81
N ASP A 115 12.14 -8.20 1.56
CA ASP A 115 12.55 -8.30 2.97
C ASP A 115 14.08 -8.26 3.12
N ILE A 116 14.81 -8.88 2.19
CA ILE A 116 16.28 -8.90 2.17
C ILE A 116 16.81 -7.51 1.84
N VAL A 117 16.18 -6.83 0.86
CA VAL A 117 16.50 -5.45 0.50
C VAL A 117 16.34 -4.51 1.70
N LEU A 118 15.19 -4.57 2.40
CA LEU A 118 14.97 -3.78 3.62
C LEU A 118 15.95 -4.12 4.74
N SER A 119 16.37 -5.39 4.85
CA SER A 119 17.37 -5.79 5.84
C SER A 119 18.74 -5.18 5.54
N LYS A 120 19.14 -5.18 4.26
CA LYS A 120 20.39 -4.58 3.78
C LYS A 120 20.40 -3.06 4.00
N ILE A 121 19.33 -2.35 3.62
CA ILE A 121 19.23 -0.89 3.77
C ILE A 121 19.31 -0.47 5.24
N GLN A 122 18.64 -1.20 6.13
CA GLN A 122 18.66 -0.88 7.56
C GLN A 122 19.94 -1.34 8.28
N GLY A 123 20.81 -2.11 7.63
CA GLY A 123 21.99 -2.72 8.25
C GLY A 123 21.66 -3.74 9.35
N ARG A 124 20.40 -4.22 9.42
CA ARG A 124 19.90 -5.18 10.42
C ARG A 124 18.73 -5.94 9.83
N GLY A 125 18.44 -7.13 10.36
CA GLY A 125 17.31 -7.94 9.89
C GLY A 125 15.97 -7.19 9.95
N TYR A 126 15.13 -7.38 8.93
CA TYR A 126 13.73 -6.94 8.93
C TYR A 126 12.85 -8.10 9.39
N ASN A 127 11.93 -7.86 10.33
CA ASN A 127 11.06 -8.89 10.92
C ASN A 127 9.56 -8.63 10.66
N LYS A 128 9.24 -7.86 9.61
CA LYS A 128 7.86 -7.44 9.28
C LYS A 128 7.17 -6.65 10.40
N LYS A 129 7.97 -5.97 11.22
CA LYS A 129 7.52 -5.01 12.24
C LYS A 129 8.33 -3.73 12.10
N PRO A 130 7.95 -2.82 11.18
CA PRO A 130 8.68 -1.57 10.97
C PRO A 130 8.71 -0.74 12.27
N ASN A 131 9.86 -0.16 12.61
CA ASN A 131 9.98 0.72 13.77
C ASN A 131 9.57 2.15 13.39
N PRO A 132 8.44 2.68 13.90
CA PRO A 132 7.95 4.00 13.50
C PRO A 132 8.97 5.13 13.73
N ARG A 133 9.87 5.01 14.71
CA ARG A 133 10.91 6.02 14.97
C ARG A 133 11.92 6.18 13.82
N ILE A 134 12.06 5.16 12.97
CA ILE A 134 12.93 5.21 11.79
C ILE A 134 12.17 5.79 10.59
N PHE A 135 10.92 5.38 10.40
CA PHE A 135 10.16 5.70 9.18
C PHE A 135 9.41 7.04 9.30
N LEU A 136 8.72 7.32 10.41
CA LEU A 136 7.86 8.51 10.53
C LEU A 136 8.61 9.84 10.27
N PRO A 137 9.85 10.07 10.75
CA PRO A 137 10.58 11.29 10.44
C PRO A 137 10.85 11.50 8.95
N LEU A 138 10.83 10.42 8.15
CA LEU A 138 11.11 10.42 6.72
C LEU A 138 9.84 10.36 5.87
N THR A 139 8.66 10.52 6.47
CA THR A 139 7.35 10.42 5.79
C THR A 139 7.27 11.35 4.57
N ARG A 140 7.67 12.63 4.70
CA ARG A 140 7.66 13.58 3.58
C ARG A 140 8.59 13.15 2.44
N THR A 141 9.73 12.56 2.77
CA THR A 141 10.66 11.99 1.78
C THR A 141 10.02 10.82 1.03
N ALA A 142 9.34 9.92 1.75
CA ALA A 142 8.63 8.81 1.14
C ALA A 142 7.47 9.27 0.24
N ILE A 143 6.71 10.29 0.65
CA ILE A 143 5.66 10.90 -0.16
C ILE A 143 6.25 11.44 -1.47
N ARG A 144 7.32 12.25 -1.40
CA ARG A 144 7.96 12.82 -2.59
C ARG A 144 8.41 11.72 -3.56
N ARG A 145 9.13 10.71 -3.06
CA ARG A 145 9.62 9.61 -3.90
C ARG A 145 8.49 8.75 -4.47
N ALA A 146 7.41 8.55 -3.72
CA ALA A 146 6.25 7.81 -4.22
C ALA A 146 5.52 8.58 -5.33
N LYS A 147 5.41 9.91 -5.23
CA LYS A 147 4.88 10.76 -6.30
C LYS A 147 5.72 10.71 -7.57
N GLU A 148 7.04 10.72 -7.44
CA GLU A 148 7.97 10.62 -8.58
C GLU A 148 7.80 9.31 -9.36
N LEU A 149 7.27 8.26 -8.71
CA LEU A 149 6.95 6.97 -9.33
C LEU A 149 5.50 6.84 -9.77
N ASP A 150 4.61 7.77 -9.38
CA ASP A 150 3.21 7.71 -9.79
C ASP A 150 3.04 8.26 -11.20
N HIS A 151 2.26 7.55 -12.01
CA HIS A 151 1.90 7.98 -13.35
C HIS A 151 0.45 8.45 -13.32
N GLU A 152 0.21 9.73 -13.63
CA GLU A 152 -1.10 10.41 -13.46
C GLU A 152 -2.29 9.67 -14.10
N ASN A 153 -2.06 8.85 -15.13
CA ASN A 153 -3.09 8.12 -15.86
C ASN A 153 -3.29 6.67 -15.38
N GLN A 154 -2.76 6.28 -14.22
CA GLN A 154 -2.93 4.94 -13.66
C GLN A 154 -3.72 4.96 -12.34
N ASP A 155 -4.76 4.12 -12.28
CA ASP A 155 -5.58 3.97 -11.07
C ASP A 155 -4.86 3.25 -9.93
N TYR A 156 -3.83 2.47 -10.26
CA TYR A 156 -2.95 1.78 -9.33
C TYR A 156 -1.57 1.55 -9.97
N PRO A 157 -0.50 1.40 -9.19
CA PRO A 157 0.85 1.26 -9.74
C PRO A 157 1.01 -0.03 -10.56
N LYS A 158 1.30 0.11 -11.86
CA LYS A 158 1.65 -1.03 -12.73
C LYS A 158 3.16 -1.36 -12.68
N GLN A 159 3.97 -0.35 -12.34
CA GLN A 159 5.41 -0.44 -12.07
C GLN A 159 5.68 -0.39 -10.55
N LEU A 160 6.96 -0.45 -10.14
CA LEU A 160 7.35 -0.30 -8.74
C LEU A 160 6.82 1.02 -8.19
N GLY A 161 6.01 0.94 -7.13
CA GLY A 161 5.40 2.14 -6.59
C GLY A 161 4.31 1.85 -5.59
N THR A 162 3.75 2.91 -5.03
CA THR A 162 2.65 2.82 -4.06
C THR A 162 1.82 4.08 -4.09
N HIS A 163 0.51 3.92 -3.90
CA HIS A 163 -0.44 5.03 -3.74
C HIS A 163 -0.75 5.33 -2.28
N ILE A 164 -0.05 4.70 -1.32
CA ILE A 164 -0.22 4.99 0.12
C ILE A 164 -0.01 6.47 0.42
N TYR A 165 0.89 7.14 -0.29
CA TYR A 165 1.12 8.56 -0.11
C TYR A 165 -0.15 9.41 -0.29
N LYS A 166 -1.09 9.01 -1.18
CA LYS A 166 -2.35 9.73 -1.41
C LYS A 166 -3.20 9.81 -0.14
N LEU A 167 -3.20 8.75 0.66
CA LEU A 167 -3.83 8.74 1.98
C LEU A 167 -3.02 9.56 2.98
N ILE A 168 -1.71 9.32 3.07
CA ILE A 168 -0.87 9.96 4.09
C ILE A 168 -0.86 11.48 3.91
N GLU A 169 -0.87 12.00 2.68
CA GLU A 169 -0.97 13.44 2.40
C GLU A 169 -2.23 14.09 2.95
N LYS A 170 -3.35 13.36 2.98
CA LYS A 170 -4.59 13.84 3.59
C LYS A 170 -4.53 13.84 5.11
N LEU A 171 -3.70 12.98 5.70
CA LEU A 171 -3.56 12.82 7.14
C LEU A 171 -2.54 13.78 7.76
N ILE A 172 -1.51 14.16 7.00
CA ILE A 172 -0.55 15.15 7.45
C ILE A 172 -1.13 16.55 7.24
N ILE A 173 -1.10 17.36 8.29
CA ILE A 173 -1.46 18.77 8.19
C ILE A 173 -0.30 19.46 7.44
N GLU A 174 -0.62 20.20 6.38
CA GLU A 174 0.34 21.16 5.81
C GLU A 174 0.62 22.22 6.88
N GLU A 175 1.88 22.34 7.31
CA GLU A 175 2.33 23.41 8.21
C GLU A 175 2.41 24.74 7.46
#